data_AF-E9G4J4-F1
#
_entry.id   AF-E9G4J4-F1
#
_cell.length_a   1.000
_cell.length_b   1.000
_cell.length_c   1.000
_cell.angle_alpha   90.00
_cell.angle_beta   90.00
_cell.angle_gamma   90.00
#
_symmetry.space_group_name_H-M   'P 1'
#
loop_
_entity.id
_entity.type
_entity.pdbx_description
1 polymer ?
#
loop_
_entity_poly.entity_id
_entity_poly.type
_entity_poly.pdbx_seq_one_letter_code
_entity_poly.pdbx_strand_id
1 'polypeptide(L)'
;MEITGLFWQIDTLRINRLYNCPTPYKPPPPKVTYDNVDDNAEYAESCPWWASGGECTKNPSFMNANCKKSCGITDNSVCPSCQDKSSYCPSWAATGYCTYSEAMAYMYLNCRKSCEVC
;
A
#
# COMPACT_ATOMS: atom_id res chain seq x y z
N MET A 1 -5.92 -21.26 -37.56
CA MET A 1 -5.62 -22.09 -36.38
C MET A 1 -5.52 -21.17 -35.19
N GLU A 2 -6.65 -20.91 -34.55
CA GLU A 2 -6.73 -20.02 -33.40
C GLU A 2 -6.47 -20.83 -32.14
N ILE A 3 -5.34 -20.60 -31.49
CA ILE A 3 -5.01 -21.15 -30.17
C ILE A 3 -5.66 -20.23 -29.14
N THR A 4 -6.99 -20.23 -29.07
CA THR A 4 -7.74 -19.36 -28.15
C THR A 4 -7.90 -20.05 -26.80
N GLY A 5 -7.04 -19.69 -25.85
CA GLY A 5 -7.37 -19.54 -24.42
C GLY A 5 -7.71 -20.78 -23.57
N LEU A 6 -7.95 -21.97 -24.14
CA LEU A 6 -8.43 -23.12 -23.37
C LEU A 6 -7.30 -23.89 -22.63
N PHE A 7 -6.07 -23.81 -23.12
CA PHE A 7 -4.92 -24.47 -22.48
C PHE A 7 -4.63 -23.87 -21.10
N TRP A 8 -4.60 -22.53 -21.03
CA TRP A 8 -4.34 -21.78 -19.80
C TRP A 8 -5.37 -22.02 -18.69
N GLN A 9 -6.66 -22.08 -19.03
CA GLN A 9 -7.71 -22.26 -18.02
C GLN A 9 -7.72 -23.68 -17.46
N ILE A 10 -7.56 -24.70 -18.31
CA ILE A 10 -7.54 -26.11 -17.88
C ILE A 10 -6.31 -26.38 -16.99
N ASP A 11 -5.15 -25.86 -17.37
CA ASP A 11 -3.91 -26.05 -16.61
C ASP A 11 -3.96 -25.33 -15.25
N THR A 12 -4.50 -24.11 -15.22
CA THR A 12 -4.71 -23.37 -13.97
C THR A 12 -5.67 -24.11 -13.03
N LEU A 13 -6.77 -24.66 -13.55
CA LEU A 13 -7.74 -25.43 -12.76
C LEU A 13 -7.12 -26.71 -12.20
N ARG A 14 -6.27 -27.40 -12.97
CA ARG A 14 -5.57 -28.61 -12.53
C ARG A 14 -4.55 -28.30 -11.44
N ILE A 15 -3.76 -27.25 -11.59
CA ILE A 15 -2.79 -26.82 -10.58
C ILE A 15 -3.50 -26.40 -9.28
N ASN A 16 -4.57 -25.61 -9.35
CA ASN A 16 -5.35 -25.22 -8.17
C ASN A 16 -5.97 -26.42 -7.45
N ARG A 17 -6.41 -27.44 -8.20
CA ARG A 17 -6.95 -28.69 -7.62
C ARG A 17 -5.86 -29.56 -6.97
N LEU A 18 -4.65 -29.58 -7.52
CA LEU A 18 -3.52 -30.33 -6.95
C LEU A 18 -3.01 -29.72 -5.64
N TYR A 19 -2.89 -28.39 -5.59
CA TYR A 19 -2.43 -27.65 -4.41
C TYR A 19 -3.58 -27.21 -3.49
N ASN A 20 -4.82 -27.62 -3.81
CA ASN A 20 -6.05 -27.31 -3.07
C ASN A 20 -6.24 -25.80 -2.82
N CYS A 21 -5.81 -24.97 -3.77
CA CYS A 21 -5.89 -23.51 -3.69
C CYS A 21 -7.35 -23.05 -3.88
N PRO A 22 -7.94 -22.34 -2.90
CA PRO A 22 -9.23 -21.69 -3.11
C PRO A 22 -9.07 -20.63 -4.21
N THR A 23 -9.83 -20.77 -5.29
CA THR A 23 -9.97 -19.75 -6.34
C THR A 23 -10.59 -18.46 -5.80
N PRO A 24 -10.32 -17.29 -6.40
CA PRO A 24 -8.99 -16.77 -6.69
C PRO A 24 -8.39 -16.26 -5.37
N TYR A 25 -7.26 -16.83 -4.97
CA TYR A 25 -6.48 -16.29 -3.87
C TYR A 25 -6.02 -14.88 -4.23
N LYS A 26 -6.73 -13.84 -3.75
CA LYS A 26 -6.19 -12.48 -3.69
C LYS A 26 -5.06 -12.60 -2.66
N PRO A 27 -3.78 -12.53 -3.08
CA PRO A 27 -2.71 -12.53 -2.10
C PRO A 27 -3.04 -11.43 -1.08
N PRO A 28 -2.93 -11.73 0.22
CA PRO A 28 -3.15 -10.70 1.23
C PRO A 28 -2.25 -9.54 0.81
N PRO A 29 -2.77 -8.30 0.91
CA PRO A 29 -1.95 -7.12 0.73
C PRO A 29 -0.58 -7.39 1.36
N PRO A 30 0.56 -7.23 0.63
CA PRO A 30 1.83 -7.07 1.31
C PRO A 30 1.51 -6.18 2.49
N LYS A 31 1.84 -6.64 3.69
CA LYS A 31 1.96 -5.74 4.81
C LYS A 31 2.98 -4.73 4.34
N VAL A 32 2.51 -3.64 3.73
CA VAL A 32 3.19 -2.38 3.72
C VAL A 32 3.18 -2.06 5.18
N THR A 33 4.23 -2.56 5.80
CA THR A 33 4.75 -2.06 7.02
C THR A 33 4.82 -0.54 6.84
N TYR A 34 3.76 0.16 7.25
CA TYR A 34 3.78 1.59 7.46
C TYR A 34 4.65 1.87 8.71
N ASP A 35 5.76 1.14 8.87
CA ASP A 35 6.62 1.07 10.05
C ASP A 35 7.35 2.38 10.32
N ASN A 36 7.13 3.39 9.49
CA ASN A 36 7.64 4.72 9.71
C ASN A 36 6.58 5.58 10.39
N VAL A 37 5.91 5.07 11.44
CA VAL A 37 5.19 5.88 12.43
C VAL A 37 6.10 6.18 13.63
N ASP A 38 7.28 5.57 13.70
CA ASP A 38 8.30 5.99 14.66
C ASP A 38 9.00 7.27 14.23
N ASP A 39 9.54 7.97 15.23
CA ASP A 39 10.46 9.07 14.99
C ASP A 39 11.78 8.53 14.43
N ASN A 40 12.44 9.32 13.60
CA ASN A 40 13.77 9.04 13.09
C ASN A 40 14.73 8.84 14.27
N ALA A 41 15.50 7.75 14.28
CA ALA A 41 16.44 7.42 15.34
C ALA A 41 17.48 8.52 15.62
N GLU A 42 17.87 9.31 14.61
CA GLU A 42 18.78 10.46 14.76
C GLU A 42 18.17 11.57 15.62
N TYR A 43 16.84 11.74 15.56
CA TYR A 43 16.12 12.85 16.20
C TYR A 43 15.13 12.41 17.27
N ALA A 44 15.03 11.12 17.57
CA ALA A 44 14.00 10.54 18.43
C ALA A 44 13.96 11.19 19.84
N GLU A 45 15.11 11.60 20.37
CA GLU A 45 15.18 12.29 21.67
C GLU A 45 14.73 13.77 21.60
N SER A 46 14.91 14.41 20.45
CA SER A 46 14.55 15.83 20.22
C SER A 46 13.11 16.02 19.75
N CYS A 47 12.57 15.03 19.04
CA CYS A 47 11.22 15.06 18.48
C CYS A 47 10.12 15.38 19.52
N PRO A 48 10.11 14.80 20.75
CA PRO A 48 9.13 15.15 21.77
C PRO A 48 9.19 16.62 22.19
N TRP A 49 10.41 17.17 22.30
CA TRP A 49 10.61 18.56 22.69
C TRP A 49 10.13 19.52 21.60
N TRP A 50 10.49 19.25 20.34
CA TRP A 50 10.03 20.06 19.19
C TRP A 50 8.52 19.96 18.98
N ALA A 51 7.95 18.78 19.14
CA ALA A 51 6.51 18.59 19.08
C ALA A 51 5.79 19.41 20.16
N SER A 52 6.28 19.38 21.41
CA SER A 52 5.77 20.23 22.50
C SER A 52 5.96 21.73 22.22
N GLY A 53 6.98 22.11 21.45
CA GLY A 53 7.22 23.48 20.97
C GLY A 53 6.32 23.93 19.81
N GLY A 54 5.46 23.03 19.31
CA GLY A 54 4.54 23.29 18.20
C GLY A 54 5.19 23.19 16.82
N GLU A 55 6.36 22.58 16.70
CA GLU A 55 7.06 22.45 15.41
C GLU A 55 6.27 21.59 14.41
N CYS A 56 5.40 20.71 14.87
CA CYS A 56 4.51 19.94 13.99
C CYS A 56 3.63 20.84 13.11
N THR A 57 3.33 22.07 13.55
CA THR A 57 2.57 23.06 12.78
C THR A 57 3.47 24.12 12.13
N LYS A 58 4.55 24.53 12.81
CA LYS A 58 5.47 25.56 12.31
C LYS A 58 6.41 25.05 11.23
N ASN A 59 6.86 23.80 11.35
CA ASN A 59 7.77 23.11 10.44
C ASN A 59 7.26 21.70 10.08
N PRO A 60 6.07 21.61 9.46
CA PRO A 60 5.41 20.33 9.20
C PRO A 60 6.23 19.44 8.26
N SER A 61 6.96 20.00 7.29
CA SER A 61 7.77 19.21 6.36
C SER A 61 8.87 18.42 7.07
N PHE A 62 9.62 19.06 7.96
CA PHE A 62 10.68 18.39 8.72
C PHE A 62 10.10 17.42 9.73
N MET A 63 9.07 17.86 10.47
CA MET A 63 8.47 17.05 11.53
C MET A 63 7.73 15.84 10.98
N ASN A 64 7.07 15.94 9.82
CA ASN A 64 6.44 14.79 9.18
C ASN A 64 7.47 13.82 8.59
N ALA A 65 8.69 14.26 8.29
CA ALA A 65 9.75 13.38 7.82
C ALA A 65 10.45 12.64 8.97
N ASN A 66 10.63 13.32 10.11
CA ASN A 66 11.53 12.88 11.17
C ASN A 66 10.86 12.62 12.53
N CYS A 67 9.69 13.20 12.79
CA CYS A 67 9.06 13.24 14.11
C CYS A 67 7.58 12.82 14.05
N LYS A 68 7.29 11.78 13.27
CA LYS A 68 5.92 11.34 12.97
C LYS A 68 5.18 10.90 14.24
N LYS A 69 5.84 10.13 15.10
CA LYS A 69 5.29 9.66 16.37
C LYS A 69 5.00 10.82 17.29
N SER A 70 6.00 11.68 17.47
CA SER A 70 5.91 12.85 18.37
C SER A 70 4.86 13.86 17.90
N CYS A 71 4.62 13.96 16.59
CA CYS A 71 3.54 14.77 16.03
C CYS A 71 2.17 14.08 16.02
N GLY A 72 2.04 12.88 16.58
CA GLY A 72 0.78 12.15 16.64
C GLY A 72 0.29 11.69 15.26
N ILE A 73 1.19 11.55 14.29
CA ILE A 73 0.88 11.05 12.95
C ILE A 73 0.71 9.53 13.08
N THR A 74 -0.52 9.12 13.42
CA THR A 74 -0.90 7.71 13.48
C THR A 74 -1.28 7.19 12.09
N ASP A 75 -1.32 5.87 11.90
CA ASP A 75 -1.61 5.19 10.62
C ASP A 75 -2.82 5.75 9.85
N ASN A 76 -3.80 6.34 10.54
CA ASN A 76 -4.98 6.95 9.91
C ASN A 76 -4.70 8.27 9.17
N SER A 77 -3.53 8.87 9.38
CA SER A 77 -3.05 10.05 8.65
C SER A 77 -2.18 9.70 7.43
N VAL A 78 -1.78 8.42 7.29
CA VAL A 78 -1.10 7.87 6.12
C VAL A 78 -2.01 6.89 5.37
N CYS A 79 -3.32 6.98 5.58
CA CYS A 79 -4.16 7.00 4.40
C CYS A 79 -4.29 8.47 3.95
N PRO A 80 -3.53 8.93 2.91
CA PRO A 80 -4.08 9.99 2.07
C PRO A 80 -5.54 9.60 1.77
N SER A 81 -6.48 10.53 1.68
CA SER A 81 -7.90 10.23 1.40
C SER A 81 -8.07 8.98 0.52
N CYS A 82 -8.98 8.07 0.89
CA CYS A 82 -9.24 6.82 0.15
C CYS A 82 -9.65 7.15 -1.30
N GLN A 83 -8.64 7.38 -2.13
CA GLN A 83 -8.73 7.97 -3.44
C GLN A 83 -7.54 7.52 -4.26
N ASP A 84 -7.78 7.45 -5.55
CA ASP A 84 -6.76 7.18 -6.53
C ASP A 84 -6.05 8.49 -6.88
N LYS A 85 -4.72 8.44 -6.93
CA LYS A 85 -3.89 9.58 -7.33
C LYS A 85 -3.80 9.72 -8.85
N SER A 86 -4.08 8.65 -9.58
CA SER A 86 -4.04 8.60 -11.04
C SER A 86 -5.42 8.22 -11.58
N SER A 87 -5.83 8.88 -12.67
CA SER A 87 -7.05 8.52 -13.41
C SER A 87 -6.95 7.14 -14.08
N TYR A 88 -5.74 6.58 -14.22
CA TYR A 88 -5.51 5.24 -14.76
C TYR A 88 -5.66 4.11 -13.74
N CYS A 89 -5.81 4.43 -12.44
CA CYS A 89 -5.91 3.43 -11.38
C CYS A 89 -7.03 2.39 -11.61
N PRO A 90 -8.25 2.77 -12.05
CA PRO A 90 -9.29 1.78 -12.34
C PRO A 90 -8.88 0.79 -13.43
N SER A 91 -8.24 1.29 -14.51
CA SER A 91 -7.76 0.46 -15.61
C SER A 91 -6.64 -0.48 -15.16
N TRP A 92 -5.66 0.01 -14.40
CA TRP A 92 -4.59 -0.84 -13.87
C TRP A 92 -5.10 -1.88 -12.88
N ALA A 93 -6.08 -1.51 -12.03
CA ALA A 93 -6.72 -2.46 -11.14
C ALA A 93 -7.48 -3.56 -11.92
N ALA A 94 -8.25 -3.18 -12.94
CA ALA A 94 -8.95 -4.13 -13.81
C ALA A 94 -8.00 -5.08 -14.57
N THR A 95 -6.81 -4.61 -14.92
CA THR A 95 -5.76 -5.45 -15.55
C THR A 95 -5.04 -6.37 -14.54
N GLY A 96 -5.28 -6.21 -13.24
CA GLY A 96 -4.71 -7.07 -12.19
C GLY A 96 -3.41 -6.57 -11.57
N TYR A 97 -3.06 -5.30 -11.74
CA TYR A 97 -1.85 -4.72 -11.14
C TYR A 97 -1.90 -4.71 -9.60
N CYS A 98 -3.10 -4.75 -9.00
CA CYS A 98 -3.27 -4.89 -7.55
C CYS A 98 -2.84 -6.25 -7.00
N THR A 99 -2.68 -7.25 -7.86
CA THR A 99 -2.24 -8.62 -7.52
C THR A 99 -0.90 -8.98 -8.14
N TYR A 100 -0.35 -8.13 -9.01
CA TYR A 100 0.94 -8.33 -9.65
C TYR A 100 2.05 -7.87 -8.71
N SER A 101 2.91 -8.80 -8.26
CA SER A 101 3.89 -8.56 -7.19
C SER A 101 4.78 -7.34 -7.40
N GLU A 102 5.22 -7.09 -8.64
CA GLU A 102 6.10 -5.98 -8.97
C GLU A 102 5.37 -4.61 -8.96
N ALA A 103 4.07 -4.59 -9.22
CA ALA A 103 3.27 -3.36 -9.26
C ALA A 103 2.47 -3.09 -7.99
N MET A 104 2.26 -4.11 -7.17
CA MET A 104 1.37 -4.09 -6.01
C MET A 104 1.72 -2.97 -5.02
N ALA A 105 3.01 -2.77 -4.72
CA ALA A 105 3.45 -1.68 -3.84
C ALA A 105 3.09 -0.29 -4.39
N TYR A 106 3.29 -0.08 -5.70
CA TYR A 106 2.91 1.17 -6.35
C TYR A 106 1.39 1.36 -6.33
N MET A 107 0.64 0.31 -6.65
CA MET A 107 -0.82 0.34 -6.67
C MET A 107 -1.39 0.60 -5.28
N TYR A 108 -0.80 0.08 -4.21
CA TYR A 108 -1.26 0.33 -2.86
C TYR A 108 -0.87 1.69 -2.32
N LEU A 109 0.16 2.33 -2.87
CA LEU A 109 0.48 3.70 -2.49
C LEU A 109 -0.37 4.74 -3.25
N ASN A 110 -0.80 4.41 -4.47
CA ASN A 110 -1.33 5.38 -5.42
C ASN A 110 -2.76 5.10 -5.90
N CYS A 111 -3.24 3.86 -5.82
CA CYS A 111 -4.49 3.37 -6.41
C CYS A 111 -5.35 2.60 -5.40
N ARG A 112 -5.37 3.08 -4.15
CA ARG A 112 -5.93 2.36 -3.00
C ARG A 112 -7.42 2.11 -3.12
N LYS A 113 -8.15 3.09 -3.67
CA LYS A 113 -9.58 2.97 -3.90
C LYS A 113 -9.84 1.92 -4.99
N SER A 114 -9.11 2.00 -6.10
CA SER A 114 -9.23 1.03 -7.19
C SER A 114 -8.78 -0.39 -6.80
N CYS A 115 -7.84 -0.53 -5.87
CA CYS A 115 -7.38 -1.84 -5.37
C CYS A 115 -8.17 -2.37 -4.16
N GLU A 116 -9.14 -1.59 -3.66
CA GLU A 116 -9.95 -1.95 -2.48
C GLU A 116 -9.06 -2.23 -1.26
N VAL A 117 -8.05 -1.39 -1.06
CA VAL A 117 -7.10 -1.46 0.08
C VAL A 117 -7.13 -0.19 0.92
N CYS A 118 -8.25 0.52 0.85
CA CYS A 118 -8.71 1.27 2.00
C CYS A 118 -9.20 0.26 3.06
#